data_AF-A0A8J4VKR4-F1
#
_entry.id   AF-A0A8J4VKR4-F1
#
_cell.length_a   1.000
_cell.length_b   1.000
_cell.length_c   1.000
_cell.angle_alpha   90.00
_cell.angle_beta   90.00
_cell.angle_gamma   90.00
#
_symmetry.space_group_name_H-M   'P 1'
#
loop_
_entity.id
_entity.type
_entity.pdbx_description
1 polymer ?
#
loop_
_entity_poly.entity_id
_entity_poly.type
_entity_poly.pdbx_seq_one_letter_code
_entity_poly.pdbx_strand_id
1 'polypeptide(L)'
;MNPMSQPRLQWLLFLKLFLVSLFLHFHTSYGDVGTAALYSPPYLHTECYGSDASQLPSSNLFAAAGNGIWDNGAACGRQYLVRCIASTSTPYACNQNQTIQITIVDHIGQEASVLLGYNTTMVLSNTAFGTIANSSTASSYINIEFEHSEARRPLNSSMKMEGRKNQYVPNKGEIPAGPYSPPSDPMVHGEDVPLGRGPVPPSAPNPITDDASDHP
;
A
#
# COMPACT_ATOMS: atom_id res chain seq x y z
N MET A 1 46.57 -32.54 42.82
CA MET A 1 45.96 -31.95 41.61
C MET A 1 44.48 -31.78 41.91
N ASN A 2 44.05 -30.60 42.36
CA ASN A 2 42.67 -30.36 42.78
C ASN A 2 41.88 -29.74 41.61
N PRO A 3 40.78 -30.34 41.14
CA PRO A 3 39.90 -29.71 40.17
C PRO A 3 38.92 -28.81 40.93
N MET A 4 39.33 -27.56 41.18
CA MET A 4 38.49 -26.54 41.83
C MET A 4 38.28 -25.35 40.88
N SER A 5 37.45 -25.53 39.84
CA SER A 5 37.04 -24.40 38.99
C SER A 5 35.64 -24.51 38.35
N GLN A 6 34.88 -25.58 38.57
CA GLN A 6 33.67 -25.85 37.77
C GLN A 6 32.36 -25.13 38.16
N PRO A 7 32.01 -24.84 39.44
CA PRO A 7 30.65 -24.36 39.75
C PRO A 7 30.38 -22.93 39.28
N ARG A 8 31.43 -22.08 39.21
CA ARG A 8 31.30 -20.71 38.71
C ARG A 8 31.11 -20.64 37.21
N LEU A 9 31.80 -21.49 36.45
CA LEU A 9 31.64 -21.56 35.00
C LEU A 9 30.25 -22.10 34.63
N GLN A 10 29.76 -23.09 35.37
CA GLN A 10 28.47 -23.70 35.14
C GLN A 10 27.31 -22.73 35.42
N TRP A 11 27.39 -21.93 36.50
CA TRP A 11 26.44 -20.86 36.77
C TRP A 11 26.41 -19.79 35.66
N LEU A 12 27.58 -19.39 35.16
CA LEU A 12 27.69 -18.42 34.07
C LEU A 12 27.07 -18.96 32.77
N LEU A 13 27.23 -20.27 32.49
CA LEU A 13 26.59 -20.92 31.34
C LEU A 13 25.07 -20.97 31.49
N PHE A 14 24.54 -21.30 32.67
CA PHE A 14 23.09 -21.28 32.92
C PHE A 14 22.51 -19.87 32.83
N LEU A 15 23.19 -18.86 33.37
CA LEU A 15 22.78 -17.46 33.25
C LEU A 15 22.77 -17.01 31.78
N LYS A 16 23.80 -17.37 31.01
CA LYS A 16 23.88 -17.09 29.57
C LYS A 16 22.74 -17.74 28.80
N LEU A 17 22.45 -19.02 29.04
CA LEU A 17 21.35 -19.74 28.39
C LEU A 17 19.98 -19.15 28.76
N PHE A 18 19.79 -18.76 30.03
CA PHE A 18 18.56 -18.10 30.48
C PHE A 18 18.35 -16.75 29.80
N LEU A 19 19.41 -15.93 29.68
CA LEU A 19 19.35 -14.65 28.96
C LEU A 19 19.06 -14.85 27.47
N VAL A 20 19.73 -15.79 26.80
CA VAL A 20 19.47 -16.12 25.38
C VAL A 20 18.04 -16.61 25.20
N SER A 21 17.53 -17.45 26.10
CA SER A 21 16.13 -17.89 26.08
C SER A 21 15.18 -16.70 26.22
N LEU A 22 15.41 -15.78 27.15
CA LEU A 22 14.58 -14.57 27.29
C LEU A 22 14.52 -13.79 25.98
N PHE A 23 15.68 -13.53 25.35
CA PHE A 23 15.76 -12.84 24.05
C PHE A 23 15.02 -13.56 22.91
N LEU A 24 14.99 -14.90 22.90
CA LEU A 24 14.28 -15.67 21.88
C LEU A 24 12.76 -15.71 22.06
N HIS A 25 12.25 -15.42 23.26
CA HIS A 25 10.80 -15.40 23.55
C HIS A 25 10.17 -14.01 23.40
N PHE A 26 10.98 -12.95 23.28
CA PHE A 26 10.49 -11.62 22.92
C PHE A 26 10.32 -11.52 21.41
N HIS A 27 9.18 -11.97 20.89
CA HIS A 27 8.72 -11.56 19.57
C HIS A 27 8.28 -10.10 19.65
N THR A 28 9.20 -9.18 19.41
CA THR A 28 8.84 -7.78 19.14
C THR A 28 8.32 -7.72 17.71
N SER A 29 7.01 -7.91 17.51
CA SER A 29 6.38 -7.38 16.30
C SER A 29 6.32 -5.87 16.49
N TYR A 30 7.07 -5.14 15.67
CA TYR A 30 7.03 -3.68 15.67
C TYR A 30 5.97 -3.28 14.66
N GLY A 31 4.75 -2.99 15.13
CA GLY A 31 3.76 -2.32 14.32
C GLY A 31 4.12 -0.85 14.17
N ASP A 32 3.95 -0.30 12.97
CA ASP A 32 4.01 1.14 12.75
C ASP A 32 2.77 1.80 13.35
N VAL A 33 2.91 3.05 13.80
CA VAL A 33 1.80 3.84 14.33
C VAL A 33 1.39 4.91 13.34
N GLY A 34 0.09 5.17 13.27
CA GLY A 34 -0.47 6.11 12.31
C GLY A 34 -1.85 6.60 12.69
N THR A 35 -2.45 7.35 11.77
CA THR A 35 -3.81 7.84 11.91
C THR A 35 -4.69 7.20 10.84
N ALA A 36 -5.86 6.71 11.27
CA ALA A 36 -6.90 6.26 10.37
C ALA A 36 -8.12 7.17 10.43
N ALA A 37 -8.83 7.25 9.32
CA ALA A 37 -10.09 7.97 9.22
C ALA A 37 -11.17 7.16 8.52
N LEU A 38 -12.39 7.71 8.52
CA LEU A 38 -13.56 7.07 7.95
C LEU A 38 -13.70 7.35 6.45
N TYR A 39 -13.79 6.28 5.66
CA TYR A 39 -14.04 6.31 4.22
C TYR A 39 -15.53 6.05 3.97
N SER A 40 -16.24 7.12 3.62
CA SER A 40 -17.66 7.05 3.27
C SER A 40 -17.85 6.67 1.80
N PRO A 41 -18.87 5.88 1.46
CA PRO A 41 -19.25 5.62 0.07
C PRO A 41 -19.59 6.91 -0.69
N PRO A 42 -19.51 6.90 -2.05
CA PRO A 42 -19.21 5.74 -2.90
C PRO A 42 -17.71 5.40 -2.95
N TYR A 43 -17.39 4.10 -3.00
CA TYR A 43 -16.02 3.56 -3.01
C TYR A 43 -15.41 3.42 -4.42
N LEU A 44 -16.00 4.07 -5.42
CA LEU A 44 -15.52 4.12 -6.80
C LEU A 44 -15.34 5.61 -7.15
N HIS A 45 -14.38 6.04 -7.96
CA HIS A 45 -13.39 5.31 -8.75
C HIS A 45 -12.07 5.18 -7.98
N THR A 46 -11.54 3.98 -7.84
CA THR A 46 -10.29 3.76 -7.11
C THR A 46 -9.05 3.85 -8.00
N GLU A 47 -7.92 4.27 -7.45
CA GLU A 47 -6.63 4.26 -8.17
C GLU A 47 -6.16 2.83 -8.49
N CYS A 48 -6.48 1.82 -7.67
CA CYS A 48 -6.02 0.46 -7.93
C CYS A 48 -6.84 -0.28 -8.99
N TYR A 49 -8.16 -0.09 -9.01
CA TYR A 49 -9.08 -0.91 -9.80
C TYR A 49 -10.08 -0.10 -10.64
N GLY A 50 -9.97 1.23 -10.64
CA GLY A 50 -10.87 2.12 -11.39
C GLY A 50 -12.31 1.95 -10.93
N SER A 51 -13.19 1.63 -11.89
CA SER A 51 -14.63 1.46 -11.67
C SER A 51 -15.07 0.02 -11.38
N ASP A 52 -14.15 -0.94 -11.35
CA ASP A 52 -14.51 -2.35 -11.16
C ASP A 52 -14.73 -2.67 -9.67
N ALA A 53 -15.97 -2.52 -9.22
CA ALA A 53 -16.37 -2.86 -7.86
C ALA A 53 -16.17 -4.35 -7.52
N SER A 54 -16.07 -5.25 -8.50
CA SER A 54 -15.90 -6.68 -8.25
C SER A 54 -14.52 -7.04 -7.69
N GLN A 55 -13.54 -6.14 -7.82
CA GLN A 55 -12.21 -6.28 -7.22
C GLN A 55 -12.17 -5.86 -5.75
N LEU A 56 -13.19 -5.17 -5.24
CA LEU A 56 -13.24 -4.80 -3.83
C LEU A 56 -13.54 -6.04 -2.97
N PRO A 57 -12.88 -6.20 -1.80
CA PRO A 57 -13.17 -7.30 -0.90
C PRO A 57 -14.66 -7.32 -0.50
N SER A 58 -15.33 -8.46 -0.69
CA SER A 58 -16.76 -8.61 -0.34
C SER A 58 -17.05 -8.44 1.15
N SER A 59 -16.05 -8.61 2.01
CA SER A 59 -16.11 -8.33 3.45
C SER A 59 -16.22 -6.84 3.77
N ASN A 60 -15.99 -5.97 2.78
CA ASN A 60 -15.80 -4.53 2.94
C ASN A 60 -14.65 -4.17 3.89
N LEU A 61 -13.67 -5.05 4.12
CA LEU A 61 -12.48 -4.75 4.90
C LEU A 61 -11.35 -4.24 4.00
N PHE A 62 -11.42 -2.96 3.66
CA PHE A 62 -10.45 -2.30 2.80
C PHE A 62 -10.18 -0.86 3.21
N ALA A 63 -9.14 -0.27 2.63
CA ALA A 63 -8.73 1.10 2.90
C ALA A 63 -8.14 1.79 1.67
N ALA A 64 -8.17 3.13 1.69
CA ALA A 64 -7.34 3.97 0.85
C ALA A 64 -6.01 4.27 1.56
N ALA A 65 -4.89 4.15 0.86
CA ALA A 65 -3.56 4.41 1.38
C ALA A 65 -3.21 5.91 1.32
N GLY A 66 -2.65 6.45 2.40
CA GLY A 66 -2.04 7.78 2.36
C GLY A 66 -0.65 7.76 1.72
N ASN A 67 -0.11 8.95 1.47
CA ASN A 67 1.18 9.12 0.77
C ASN A 67 2.34 8.35 1.42
N GLY A 68 2.32 8.18 2.74
CA GLY A 68 3.37 7.46 3.47
C GLY A 68 3.42 5.95 3.16
N ILE A 69 2.32 5.33 2.72
CA ILE A 69 2.25 3.90 2.45
C ILE A 69 1.83 3.56 1.01
N TRP A 70 1.48 4.56 0.18
CA TRP A 70 0.98 4.35 -1.18
C TRP A 70 2.00 3.74 -2.14
N ASP A 71 3.27 4.14 -2.01
CA ASP A 71 4.40 3.62 -2.80
C ASP A 71 4.14 3.62 -4.32
N ASN A 72 3.64 4.75 -4.85
CA ASN A 72 3.31 4.92 -6.28
C ASN A 72 2.42 3.80 -6.85
N GLY A 73 1.44 3.33 -6.08
CA GLY A 73 0.52 2.27 -6.46
C GLY A 73 1.01 0.86 -6.17
N ALA A 74 2.26 0.68 -5.73
CA ALA A 74 2.75 -0.63 -5.30
C ALA A 74 2.02 -1.13 -4.04
N ALA A 75 1.29 -0.26 -3.33
CA ALA A 75 0.43 -0.64 -2.22
C ALA A 75 -0.85 -1.38 -2.63
N CYS A 76 -1.28 -1.30 -3.89
CA CYS A 76 -2.51 -1.93 -4.36
C CYS A 76 -2.55 -3.44 -4.05
N GLY A 77 -3.63 -3.89 -3.42
CA GLY A 77 -3.80 -5.29 -3.01
C GLY A 77 -2.96 -5.72 -1.80
N ARG A 78 -2.10 -4.86 -1.24
CA ARG A 78 -1.38 -5.16 -0.01
C ARG A 78 -2.35 -5.26 1.15
N GLN A 79 -2.04 -6.17 2.06
CA GLN A 79 -2.83 -6.41 3.25
C GLN A 79 -2.08 -5.97 4.50
N TYR A 80 -2.83 -5.39 5.43
CA TYR A 80 -2.32 -4.91 6.71
C TYR A 80 -3.17 -5.49 7.84
N LEU A 81 -2.52 -5.84 8.95
CA LEU A 81 -3.19 -5.97 10.23
C LEU A 81 -3.30 -4.59 10.85
N VAL A 82 -4.49 -4.20 11.27
CA VAL A 82 -4.79 -2.85 11.78
C VAL A 82 -5.59 -2.96 13.08
N ARG A 83 -5.17 -2.19 14.08
CA ARG A 83 -5.83 -2.09 15.39
C ARG A 83 -5.92 -0.64 15.84
N CYS A 84 -7.01 -0.26 16.50
CA CYS A 84 -7.16 1.05 17.12
C CYS A 84 -6.34 1.17 18.41
N ILE A 85 -5.70 2.32 18.64
CA ILE A 85 -5.00 2.63 19.89
C ILE A 85 -5.71 3.82 20.57
N ALA A 86 -6.21 3.60 21.78
CA ALA A 86 -6.83 4.65 22.58
C ALA A 86 -5.76 5.56 23.20
N SER A 87 -6.03 6.86 23.26
CA SER A 87 -5.19 7.82 23.99
C SER A 87 -5.85 8.22 25.31
N THR A 88 -5.11 8.91 26.17
CA THR A 88 -5.65 9.47 27.42
C THR A 88 -6.79 10.46 27.18
N SER A 89 -6.78 11.17 26.05
CA SER A 89 -7.85 12.10 25.68
C SER A 89 -9.07 11.42 25.07
N THR A 90 -8.92 10.21 24.52
CA THR A 90 -10.02 9.43 23.90
C THR A 90 -10.03 7.96 24.36
N PRO A 91 -10.17 7.70 25.68
CA PRO A 91 -10.00 6.36 26.26
C PRO A 91 -11.04 5.34 25.79
N TYR A 92 -12.16 5.80 25.23
CA TYR A 92 -13.27 4.97 24.77
C TYR A 92 -13.43 4.94 23.25
N ALA A 93 -12.50 5.52 22.48
CA ALA A 93 -12.63 5.62 21.03
C ALA A 93 -12.41 4.28 20.29
N CYS A 94 -11.79 3.30 20.93
CA CYS A 94 -11.50 2.00 20.33
C CYS A 94 -12.43 0.91 20.86
N ASN A 95 -12.81 -0.02 19.97
CA ASN A 95 -13.39 -1.29 20.37
C ASN A 95 -12.30 -2.19 20.97
N GLN A 96 -12.59 -2.90 22.05
CA GLN A 96 -11.58 -3.64 22.79
C GLN A 96 -11.05 -4.85 21.99
N ASN A 97 -9.71 -4.98 21.96
CA ASN A 97 -8.97 -6.13 21.43
C ASN A 97 -9.32 -6.53 19.98
N GLN A 98 -9.73 -5.58 19.14
CA GLN A 98 -10.00 -5.81 17.72
C GLN A 98 -8.75 -5.52 16.88
N THR A 99 -8.28 -6.52 16.15
CA THR A 99 -7.30 -6.37 15.07
C THR A 99 -7.91 -6.97 13.82
N ILE A 100 -7.99 -6.18 12.74
CA ILE A 100 -8.59 -6.59 11.48
C ILE A 100 -7.54 -6.66 10.39
N GLN A 101 -7.72 -7.57 9.44
CA GLN A 101 -6.96 -7.55 8.20
C GLN A 101 -7.73 -6.73 7.16
N ILE A 102 -7.08 -5.72 6.59
CA ILE A 102 -7.64 -4.89 5.51
C ILE A 102 -6.81 -5.04 4.24
N THR A 103 -7.39 -4.72 3.10
CA THR A 103 -6.71 -4.63 1.80
C THR A 103 -6.67 -3.18 1.33
N ILE A 104 -5.52 -2.72 0.81
CA ILE A 104 -5.44 -1.42 0.16
C ILE A 104 -6.06 -1.52 -1.24
N VAL A 105 -7.04 -0.66 -1.49
CA VAL A 105 -7.79 -0.64 -2.76
C VAL A 105 -7.75 0.72 -3.46
N ASP A 106 -7.23 1.75 -2.80
CA ASP A 106 -7.25 3.11 -3.33
C ASP A 106 -6.09 3.96 -2.76
N HIS A 107 -5.89 5.15 -3.30
CA HIS A 107 -5.01 6.19 -2.79
C HIS A 107 -5.83 7.37 -2.28
N ILE A 108 -5.39 7.97 -1.18
CA ILE A 108 -5.95 9.27 -0.77
C ILE A 108 -5.46 10.30 -1.78
N GLY A 109 -6.30 10.60 -2.77
CA GLY A 109 -6.01 11.62 -3.78
C GLY A 109 -5.63 12.97 -3.14
N GLN A 110 -4.96 13.81 -3.92
CA GLN A 110 -4.35 15.05 -3.42
C GLN A 110 -5.37 16.02 -2.80
N GLU A 111 -6.56 16.15 -3.40
CA GLU A 111 -7.67 16.98 -2.90
C GLU A 111 -8.23 16.47 -1.56
N ALA A 112 -8.41 15.15 -1.43
CA ALA A 112 -8.86 14.54 -0.17
C ALA A 112 -7.79 14.69 0.91
N SER A 113 -6.51 14.53 0.57
CA SER A 113 -5.40 14.74 1.51
C SER A 113 -5.38 16.17 2.07
N VAL A 114 -5.69 17.18 1.26
CA VAL A 114 -5.77 18.59 1.67
C VAL A 114 -6.97 18.86 2.58
N LEU A 115 -8.15 18.31 2.25
CA LEU A 115 -9.37 18.45 3.07
C LEU A 115 -9.28 17.73 4.41
N LEU A 116 -8.57 16.61 4.43
CA LEU A 116 -8.33 15.88 5.66
C LEU A 116 -7.38 16.69 6.55
N GLY A 117 -6.36 17.38 6.02
CA GLY A 117 -5.49 18.26 6.81
C GLY A 117 -4.64 17.52 7.87
N TYR A 118 -4.74 16.18 7.91
CA TYR A 118 -3.91 15.28 8.69
C TYR A 118 -3.10 14.40 7.74
N ASN A 119 -1.88 14.04 8.16
CA ASN A 119 -1.07 13.03 7.50
C ASN A 119 -1.69 11.64 7.73
N THR A 120 -2.88 11.40 7.15
CA THR A 120 -3.60 10.15 7.24
C THR A 120 -2.74 9.03 6.72
N THR A 121 -2.56 7.99 7.52
CA THR A 121 -1.86 6.80 7.06
C THR A 121 -2.76 5.97 6.16
N MET A 122 -4.04 5.81 6.54
CA MET A 122 -5.03 5.10 5.74
C MET A 122 -6.46 5.57 6.05
N VAL A 123 -7.34 5.60 5.05
CA VAL A 123 -8.78 5.85 5.25
C VAL A 123 -9.51 4.52 5.14
N LEU A 124 -10.06 4.05 6.25
CA LEU A 124 -10.70 2.75 6.37
C LEU A 124 -12.15 2.83 5.90
N SER A 125 -12.64 1.81 5.19
CA SER A 125 -14.07 1.67 4.88
C SER A 125 -14.94 1.79 6.13
N ASN A 126 -16.23 2.09 5.98
CA ASN A 126 -17.18 2.17 7.10
C ASN A 126 -17.18 0.87 7.92
N THR A 127 -17.12 -0.28 7.25
CA THR A 127 -17.10 -1.59 7.91
C THR A 127 -15.79 -1.80 8.68
N ALA A 128 -14.64 -1.49 8.08
CA ALA A 128 -13.35 -1.63 8.75
C ALA A 128 -13.22 -0.67 9.95
N PHE A 129 -13.56 0.60 9.76
CA PHE A 129 -13.52 1.61 10.81
C PHE A 129 -14.45 1.26 11.97
N GLY A 130 -15.72 0.94 11.68
CA GLY A 130 -16.71 0.57 12.69
C GLY A 130 -16.37 -0.73 13.44
N THR A 131 -15.52 -1.58 12.87
CA THR A 131 -15.05 -2.79 13.57
C THR A 131 -14.05 -2.46 14.67
N ILE A 132 -13.13 -1.52 14.45
CA ILE A 132 -12.06 -1.20 15.41
C ILE A 132 -12.32 0.07 16.24
N ALA A 133 -13.16 0.98 15.76
CA ALA A 133 -13.52 2.23 16.41
C ALA A 133 -14.92 2.16 17.01
N ASN A 134 -15.09 2.78 18.17
CA ASN A 134 -16.40 2.96 18.79
C ASN A 134 -17.07 4.20 18.19
N SER A 135 -18.05 3.99 17.31
CA SER A 135 -18.75 5.08 16.60
C SER A 135 -19.47 6.09 17.51
N SER A 136 -19.74 5.74 18.77
CA SER A 136 -20.42 6.65 19.71
C SER A 136 -19.49 7.66 20.37
N THR A 137 -18.18 7.41 20.33
CA THR A 137 -17.16 8.17 21.08
C THR A 137 -15.98 8.57 20.22
N ALA A 138 -15.72 7.85 19.13
CA ALA A 138 -14.68 8.16 18.19
C ALA A 138 -15.04 9.40 17.37
N SER A 139 -14.05 10.25 17.15
CA SER A 139 -14.10 11.25 16.09
C SER A 139 -14.04 10.55 14.73
N SER A 140 -14.17 11.28 13.63
CA SER A 140 -13.98 10.74 12.27
C SER A 140 -12.54 10.25 11.99
N TYR A 141 -11.65 10.32 12.98
CA TYR A 141 -10.28 9.85 12.97
C TYR A 141 -9.92 9.17 14.30
N ILE A 142 -9.01 8.19 14.22
CA ILE A 142 -8.47 7.43 15.35
C ILE A 142 -6.97 7.18 15.16
N ASN A 143 -6.25 6.95 16.24
CA ASN A 143 -4.88 6.44 16.17
C ASN A 143 -4.92 4.94 15.96
N ILE A 144 -4.00 4.42 15.15
CA ILE A 144 -3.91 3.01 14.82
C ILE A 144 -2.48 2.51 14.96
N GLU A 145 -2.36 1.22 15.25
CA GLU A 145 -1.16 0.44 14.98
C GLU A 145 -1.46 -0.43 13.76
N PHE A 146 -0.48 -0.53 12.88
CA PHE A 146 -0.60 -1.34 11.68
C PHE A 146 0.73 -2.00 11.33
N GLU A 147 0.64 -3.18 10.73
CA GLU A 147 1.80 -3.90 10.22
C GLU A 147 1.43 -4.63 8.94
N HIS A 148 2.42 -4.86 8.09
CA HIS A 148 2.22 -5.72 6.93
C HIS A 148 1.71 -7.07 7.41
N SER A 149 0.59 -7.53 6.86
CA SER A 149 0.26 -8.93 7.00
C SER A 149 1.22 -9.67 6.08
N GLU A 150 2.40 -10.04 6.58
CA GLU A 150 3.17 -11.08 5.92
C GLU A 150 2.19 -12.22 5.70
N ALA A 151 1.97 -12.62 4.45
CA ALA A 151 1.20 -13.82 4.16
C ALA A 151 1.84 -14.89 5.02
N ARG A 152 1.18 -15.31 6.12
CA ARG A 152 1.74 -16.27 7.08
C ARG A 152 2.33 -17.36 6.22
N ARG A 153 3.66 -17.44 6.09
CA ARG A 153 4.27 -18.53 5.37
C ARG A 153 3.80 -19.74 6.15
N PRO A 154 2.96 -20.61 5.58
CA PRO A 154 2.52 -21.74 6.35
C PRO A 154 3.80 -22.51 6.71
N LEU A 155 3.95 -22.84 8.00
CA LEU A 155 5.15 -23.49 8.57
C LEU A 155 5.49 -24.85 7.91
N ASN A 156 4.73 -25.25 6.88
CA ASN A 156 4.88 -26.45 6.08
C ASN A 156 5.20 -26.19 4.59
N SER A 157 5.44 -24.95 4.15
CA SER A 157 5.87 -24.69 2.78
C SER A 157 7.35 -25.03 2.64
N SER A 158 7.67 -26.32 2.65
CA SER A 158 8.89 -26.81 2.01
C SER A 158 8.89 -26.24 0.61
N MET A 159 9.94 -25.49 0.29
CA MET A 159 10.24 -24.96 -1.03
C MET A 159 9.99 -26.05 -2.07
N LYS A 160 8.80 -26.06 -2.68
CA LYS A 160 8.55 -26.87 -3.86
C LYS A 160 9.31 -26.15 -4.94
N MET A 161 10.54 -26.59 -5.15
CA MET A 161 11.28 -26.38 -6.37
C MET A 161 10.41 -26.98 -7.48
N GLU A 162 9.47 -26.18 -7.97
CA GLU A 162 8.77 -26.49 -9.22
C GLU A 162 9.88 -26.47 -10.27
N GLY A 163 10.30 -27.68 -10.66
CA GLY A 163 11.30 -27.87 -11.67
C GLY A 163 10.86 -27.07 -12.89
N ARG A 164 11.65 -26.06 -13.26
CA ARG A 164 11.56 -25.37 -14.53
C ARG A 164 11.69 -26.45 -15.60
N LYS A 165 10.57 -27.01 -16.08
CA LYS A 165 10.53 -27.72 -17.34
C LYS A 165 10.97 -26.68 -18.36
N ASN A 166 12.16 -26.88 -18.93
CA ASN A 166 12.60 -26.13 -20.09
C ASN A 166 11.54 -26.30 -21.17
N GLN A 167 10.65 -25.31 -21.30
CA GLN A 167 9.75 -25.19 -22.43
C GLN A 167 10.66 -24.91 -23.63
N TYR A 168 10.97 -25.95 -24.39
CA TYR A 168 11.50 -25.80 -25.74
C TYR A 168 10.44 -25.04 -26.55
N VAL A 169 10.70 -23.77 -26.83
CA VAL A 169 9.93 -22.98 -27.79
C VAL A 169 10.59 -23.24 -29.15
N PRO A 170 9.92 -23.92 -30.10
CA PRO A 170 10.46 -24.07 -31.43
C PRO A 170 10.55 -22.69 -32.08
N ASN A 171 11.73 -22.33 -32.60
CA ASN A 171 11.88 -21.16 -33.47
C ASN A 171 10.96 -21.34 -34.68
N LYS A 172 9.91 -20.53 -34.77
CA LYS A 172 9.08 -20.42 -35.96
C LYS A 172 9.83 -19.55 -36.96
N GLY A 173 10.78 -20.15 -37.66
CA GLY A 173 11.65 -19.44 -38.59
C GLY A 173 12.44 -20.38 -39.48
N GLU A 174 11.76 -21.21 -40.27
CA GLU A 174 12.37 -21.81 -41.44
C GLU A 174 11.30 -21.95 -42.54
N ILE A 175 11.31 -21.01 -43.50
CA ILE A 175 10.58 -21.15 -44.76
C ILE A 175 11.60 -21.75 -45.75
N PRO A 176 11.32 -22.90 -46.40
CA PRO A 176 12.25 -23.47 -47.36
C PRO A 176 12.35 -22.59 -48.61
N ALA A 177 13.58 -22.39 -49.06
CA ALA A 177 13.95 -21.61 -50.23
C ALA A 177 13.28 -22.13 -51.51
N GLY A 178 12.50 -21.26 -52.17
CA GLY A 178 12.06 -21.41 -53.55
C GLY A 178 12.85 -20.48 -54.48
N PRO A 179 12.99 -20.82 -55.78
CA PRO A 179 13.90 -20.14 -56.69
C PRO A 179 13.46 -18.72 -57.05
N TYR A 180 14.41 -17.78 -56.96
CA TYR A 180 14.26 -16.37 -57.28
C TYR A 180 13.92 -16.11 -58.76
N SER A 181 12.98 -15.21 -59.00
CA SER A 181 12.85 -14.41 -60.22
C SER A 181 12.33 -13.03 -59.81
N PRO A 182 13.01 -11.91 -60.15
CA PRO A 182 12.57 -10.59 -59.75
C PRO A 182 11.68 -9.95 -60.83
N PRO A 183 10.69 -9.14 -60.45
CA PRO A 183 10.24 -8.05 -61.30
C PRO A 183 10.37 -6.69 -60.60
N SER A 184 11.14 -5.83 -61.27
CA SER A 184 10.99 -4.39 -61.45
C SER A 184 9.97 -3.61 -60.59
N ASP A 185 10.49 -2.63 -59.84
CA ASP A 185 9.79 -1.41 -59.41
C ASP A 185 9.09 -0.71 -60.59
N PRO A 186 8.03 0.08 -60.32
CA PRO A 186 8.28 1.51 -60.15
C PRO A 186 7.50 2.19 -59.00
N MET A 187 8.13 3.28 -58.55
CA MET A 187 7.74 4.26 -57.56
C MET A 187 6.33 4.84 -57.72
N VAL A 188 5.70 5.13 -56.58
CA VAL A 188 4.56 6.07 -56.48
C VAL A 188 4.80 7.04 -55.32
N HIS A 189 4.93 8.32 -55.68
CA HIS A 189 4.77 9.53 -54.83
C HIS A 189 3.49 9.39 -53.96
N GLY A 190 3.44 9.71 -52.67
CA GLY A 190 3.92 10.88 -51.95
C GLY A 190 2.68 11.68 -51.50
N GLU A 191 2.50 11.91 -50.19
CA GLU A 191 1.73 13.05 -49.66
C GLU A 191 2.00 13.23 -48.15
N ASP A 192 2.62 14.37 -47.82
CA ASP A 192 2.90 14.85 -46.47
C ASP A 192 1.62 15.41 -45.82
N VAL A 193 1.32 14.98 -44.59
CA VAL A 193 0.21 15.52 -43.78
C VAL A 193 0.72 16.71 -42.94
N PRO A 194 0.13 17.91 -43.03
CA PRO A 194 0.55 19.04 -42.20
C PRO A 194 0.09 18.91 -40.74
N LEU A 195 1.02 19.11 -39.80
CA LEU A 195 0.72 19.29 -38.38
C LEU A 195 -0.01 20.62 -38.15
N GLY A 196 -1.32 20.57 -37.95
CA GLY A 196 -2.12 21.71 -37.52
C GLY A 196 -1.74 22.16 -36.10
N ARG A 197 -1.44 23.44 -35.92
CA ARG A 197 -1.29 24.07 -34.60
C ARG A 197 -2.64 24.02 -33.88
N GLY A 198 -2.66 23.43 -32.69
CA GLY A 198 -3.82 23.49 -31.80
C GLY A 198 -4.11 24.93 -31.31
N PRO A 199 -5.31 25.18 -30.76
CA PRO A 199 -5.72 26.50 -30.29
C PRO A 199 -4.81 27.02 -29.16
N VAL A 200 -4.51 28.32 -29.21
CA VAL A 200 -3.80 29.04 -28.13
C VAL A 200 -4.75 29.20 -26.94
N PRO A 201 -4.36 28.82 -25.71
CA PRO A 201 -5.19 29.05 -24.53
C PRO A 201 -5.38 30.55 -24.24
N PRO A 202 -6.53 30.99 -23.71
CA PRO A 202 -6.75 32.39 -23.37
C PRO A 202 -5.80 32.85 -22.26
N SER A 203 -5.23 34.04 -22.43
CA SER A 203 -4.37 34.70 -21.45
C SER A 203 -5.10 34.94 -20.13
N ALA A 204 -4.38 34.73 -19.01
CA ALA A 204 -4.90 34.99 -17.66
C ALA A 204 -5.29 36.47 -17.47
N PRO A 205 -6.33 36.78 -16.67
CA PRO A 205 -6.63 38.14 -16.26
C PRO A 205 -5.50 38.73 -15.40
N ASN A 206 -5.23 40.03 -15.58
CA ASN A 206 -4.27 40.76 -14.75
C ASN A 206 -4.73 40.81 -13.27
N PRO A 207 -3.80 40.86 -12.31
CA PRO A 207 -4.13 41.05 -10.89
C PRO A 207 -4.82 42.40 -10.68
N ILE A 208 -5.95 42.38 -9.99
CA ILE A 208 -6.63 43.56 -9.48
C ILE A 208 -5.78 44.11 -8.32
N THR A 209 -5.19 45.28 -8.52
CA THR A 209 -4.65 46.10 -7.43
C THR A 209 -5.80 46.95 -6.88
N ASP A 210 -6.37 46.53 -5.75
CA ASP A 210 -7.23 47.44 -4.98
C ASP A 210 -6.40 48.15 -3.92
N ASP A 211 -6.35 49.45 -4.16
CA ASP A 211 -5.60 50.48 -3.47
C ASP A 211 -6.04 50.64 -2.02
N ALA A 212 -5.06 50.89 -1.16
CA ALA A 212 -5.29 51.37 0.19
C ALA A 212 -5.63 52.87 0.15
N SER A 213 -6.77 53.27 0.71
CA SER A 213 -7.08 54.63 1.17
C SER A 213 -8.21 54.50 2.20
N ASP A 214 -7.97 54.77 3.50
CA ASP A 214 -8.08 56.10 4.14
C ASP A 214 -9.52 56.63 4.02
N HIS A 215 -10.34 56.90 5.04
CA HIS A 215 -10.23 57.58 6.35
C HIS A 215 -11.67 57.52 6.96
N PRO A 216 -12.03 58.15 8.11
CA PRO A 216 -11.29 58.55 9.30
C PRO A 216 -11.75 57.82 10.60
#